data_AF-A0A1F9FF93-F1
#
_entry.id   AF-A0A1F9FF93-F1
#
_cell.length_a   1.000
_cell.length_b   1.000
_cell.length_c   1.000
_cell.angle_alpha   90.00
_cell.angle_beta   90.00
_cell.angle_gamma   90.00
#
_symmetry.space_group_name_H-M   'P 1'
#
loop_
_entity.id
_entity.type
_entity.pdbx_description
1 polymer ?
#
loop_
_entity_poly.entity_id
_entity_poly.type
_entity_poly.pdbx_seq_one_letter_code
_entity_poly.pdbx_strand_id
1 'polypeptide(L)'
;MKRSALVSASMQPRRHVYPEAIQALAATPQDTEITVEKGQVLLIEARGTIEVDGTTYGPAGDALFGGTNYALWNRPINALFGVIGQASFMIGRDAALLAPASGALELLLNTCGDCSVTSDLEVTIHSRLGDDVELATEPRIDDNSIVGTSDLTVDAAASWMSTGVALARGQKVFVDAAGAVVVGADIYDADGAMATGGTNYQLLNRHVYRLHGRVGETVVPLGASAAFLSPTDGELELIVNHAGDATGTLNVTIGAGVVPAQGLIGLATTDVVAAAPPVSIPPDGQWHEGGATVSRGDPLLVAASGSISGGELDGEVDPYGITAFGGTDYVMTNTPANALHARVASQYFYTGGDAALLAPASGPVELVINTTRTCGGCTGSFEVIVTAP
;
A
#
# COMPACT_ATOMS: atom_id res chain seq x y z
N MET A 1 -0.22 -9.64 47.01
CA MET A 1 0.83 -10.29 46.19
C MET A 1 1.55 -9.21 45.41
N LYS A 2 2.83 -8.98 45.69
CA LYS A 2 3.70 -8.07 44.92
C LYS A 2 4.47 -8.92 43.90
N ARG A 3 4.48 -8.52 42.63
CA ARG A 3 5.53 -8.92 41.68
C ARG A 3 6.33 -7.67 41.33
N SER A 4 7.61 -7.72 41.64
CA SER A 4 8.62 -6.75 41.24
C SER A 4 9.56 -7.45 40.27
N ALA A 5 9.95 -6.79 39.19
CA ALA A 5 11.07 -7.19 38.35
C ALA A 5 12.08 -6.03 38.29
N LEU A 6 13.33 -6.34 38.62
CA LEU A 6 14.48 -5.44 38.54
C LEU A 6 14.77 -5.07 37.09
N VAL A 7 15.01 -3.78 36.84
CA VAL A 7 15.61 -3.27 35.60
C VAL A 7 17.10 -3.10 35.85
N SER A 8 17.92 -3.87 35.13
CA SER A 8 19.38 -3.73 35.06
C SER A 8 19.73 -2.96 33.78
N ALA A 9 20.56 -1.94 33.93
CA ALA A 9 21.07 -1.11 32.84
C ALA A 9 22.16 -1.84 32.05
N SER A 10 21.77 -2.54 30.99
CA SER A 10 22.60 -2.71 29.79
C SER A 10 21.66 -2.87 28.59
N MET A 11 21.50 -1.79 27.81
CA MET A 11 20.79 -1.81 26.53
C MET A 11 21.58 -2.67 25.53
N GLN A 12 21.27 -3.96 25.48
CA GLN A 12 21.31 -4.70 24.23
C GLN A 12 19.88 -4.81 23.73
N PRO A 13 19.59 -4.47 22.47
CA PRO A 13 18.24 -4.56 21.95
C PRO A 13 17.82 -6.04 21.94
N ARG A 14 16.82 -6.36 22.77
CA ARG A 14 16.30 -7.71 22.89
C ARG A 14 15.57 -8.08 21.60
N ARG A 15 15.89 -9.26 21.08
CA ARG A 15 15.09 -10.00 20.09
C ARG A 15 13.65 -10.13 20.62
N HIS A 16 12.70 -9.44 20.02
CA HIS A 16 11.27 -9.75 20.15
C HIS A 16 10.79 -10.23 18.80
N VAL A 17 11.18 -11.48 18.47
CA VAL A 17 10.33 -12.29 17.59
C VAL A 17 9.14 -12.62 18.48
N TYR A 18 7.94 -12.17 18.12
CA TYR A 18 6.70 -12.67 18.73
C TYR A 18 6.43 -14.00 18.01
N PRO A 19 6.90 -15.15 18.54
CA PRO A 19 6.84 -16.43 17.84
C PRO A 19 5.50 -17.13 18.11
N GLU A 20 4.61 -16.48 18.86
CA GLU A 20 3.28 -16.99 19.12
C GLU A 20 2.44 -16.64 17.91
N ALA A 21 2.13 -17.65 17.11
CA ALA A 21 1.16 -17.56 16.03
C ALA A 21 -0.12 -16.88 16.56
N ILE A 22 -0.38 -15.65 16.12
CA ILE A 22 -1.59 -14.94 16.50
C ILE A 22 -2.72 -15.51 15.64
N GLN A 23 -3.71 -16.12 16.29
CA GLN A 23 -4.88 -16.67 15.62
C GLN A 23 -5.88 -15.54 15.32
N ALA A 24 -6.07 -15.23 14.03
CA ALA A 24 -7.11 -14.30 13.59
C ALA A 24 -8.40 -15.07 13.27
N LEU A 25 -9.29 -15.19 14.27
CA LEU A 25 -10.48 -16.05 14.20
C LEU A 25 -11.80 -15.33 13.90
N ALA A 26 -11.83 -13.99 13.90
CA ALA A 26 -13.09 -13.27 13.97
C ALA A 26 -13.14 -12.00 13.11
N ALA A 27 -14.37 -11.60 12.78
CA ALA A 27 -14.72 -10.28 12.25
C ALA A 27 -14.47 -9.13 13.26
N THR A 28 -13.94 -9.44 14.44
CA THR A 28 -13.57 -8.46 15.47
C THR A 28 -12.04 -8.39 15.55
N PRO A 29 -11.46 -7.18 15.59
CA PRO A 29 -10.01 -7.01 15.74
C PRO A 29 -9.45 -7.80 16.93
N GLN A 30 -8.32 -8.47 16.71
CA GLN A 30 -7.58 -9.21 17.74
C GLN A 30 -6.33 -8.41 18.10
N ASP A 31 -6.18 -8.03 19.36
CA ASP A 31 -4.99 -7.32 19.86
C ASP A 31 -3.74 -8.22 19.75
N THR A 32 -2.67 -7.67 19.18
CA THR A 32 -1.39 -8.37 19.04
C THR A 32 -0.43 -8.13 20.21
N GLU A 33 -0.81 -7.25 21.15
CA GLU A 33 0.06 -6.67 22.19
C GLU A 33 1.24 -5.85 21.63
N ILE A 34 1.27 -5.61 20.32
CA ILE A 34 2.29 -4.81 19.66
C ILE A 34 1.78 -3.38 19.54
N THR A 35 2.53 -2.43 20.10
CA THR A 35 2.31 -1.00 19.86
C THR A 35 3.29 -0.51 18.81
N VAL A 36 2.79 0.25 17.85
CA VAL A 36 3.56 0.81 16.74
C VAL A 36 3.40 2.32 16.68
N GLU A 37 4.38 2.99 16.09
CA GLU A 37 4.33 4.43 15.80
C GLU A 37 4.08 4.66 14.31
N LYS A 38 3.33 5.71 13.96
CA LYS A 38 3.09 6.09 12.56
C LYS A 38 4.43 6.28 11.83
N GLY A 39 4.54 5.67 10.64
CA GLY A 39 5.77 5.65 9.84
C GLY A 39 6.76 4.54 10.19
N GLN A 40 6.49 3.71 11.21
CA GLN A 40 7.29 2.50 11.45
C GLN A 40 7.13 1.47 10.33
N VAL A 41 8.22 0.84 9.92
CA VAL A 41 8.21 -0.29 8.99
C VAL A 41 7.61 -1.52 9.70
N LEU A 42 6.51 -2.01 9.14
CA LEU A 42 5.88 -3.26 9.51
C LEU A 42 6.21 -4.32 8.47
N LEU A 43 6.76 -5.43 8.94
CA LEU A 43 7.06 -6.61 8.14
C LEU A 43 6.20 -7.74 8.69
N ILE A 44 5.21 -8.18 7.91
CA ILE A 44 4.21 -9.14 8.35
C ILE A 44 4.16 -10.30 7.36
N GLU A 45 4.17 -11.51 7.90
CA GLU A 45 3.94 -12.74 7.16
C GLU A 45 2.70 -13.42 7.72
N ALA A 46 1.83 -13.89 6.84
CA ALA A 46 0.66 -14.69 7.19
C ALA A 46 0.66 -15.99 6.39
N ARG A 47 0.36 -17.10 7.07
CA ARG A 47 0.34 -18.45 6.50
C ARG A 47 -0.94 -19.18 6.92
N GLY A 48 -1.17 -20.29 6.24
CA GLY A 48 -2.35 -21.14 6.46
C GLY A 48 -3.52 -20.75 5.58
N THR A 49 -4.68 -21.27 5.94
CA THR A 49 -5.94 -21.02 5.25
C THR A 49 -7.05 -20.98 6.28
N ILE A 50 -8.11 -20.24 5.96
CA ILE A 50 -9.37 -20.28 6.67
C ILE A 50 -10.42 -20.98 5.81
N GLU A 51 -11.47 -21.51 6.42
CA GLU A 51 -12.65 -22.00 5.72
C GLU A 51 -13.85 -21.15 6.15
N VAL A 52 -14.48 -20.49 5.17
CA VAL A 52 -15.66 -19.64 5.36
C VAL A 52 -16.81 -20.25 4.58
N ASP A 53 -17.83 -20.73 5.30
CA ASP A 53 -19.01 -21.41 4.75
C ASP A 53 -18.67 -22.53 3.75
N GLY A 54 -17.66 -23.35 4.08
CA GLY A 54 -17.21 -24.47 3.26
C GLY A 54 -16.24 -24.11 2.13
N THR A 55 -15.87 -22.83 1.99
CA THR A 55 -14.90 -22.37 0.97
C THR A 55 -13.58 -21.98 1.63
N THR A 56 -12.46 -22.49 1.11
CA THR A 56 -11.12 -22.23 1.65
C THR A 56 -10.52 -20.96 1.06
N TYR A 57 -10.00 -20.08 1.92
CA TYR A 57 -9.30 -18.85 1.55
C TYR A 57 -7.92 -18.79 2.19
N GLY A 58 -6.94 -18.25 1.46
CA GLY A 58 -5.65 -17.88 2.03
C GLY A 58 -5.69 -16.48 2.68
N PRO A 59 -4.57 -15.99 3.23
CA PRO A 59 -4.49 -14.67 3.86
C PRO A 59 -4.85 -13.49 2.94
N ALA A 60 -4.67 -13.65 1.62
CA ALA A 60 -5.07 -12.66 0.62
C ALA A 60 -6.58 -12.58 0.38
N GLY A 61 -7.35 -13.54 0.89
CA GLY A 61 -8.80 -13.63 0.70
C GLY A 61 -9.22 -13.84 -0.75
N ASP A 62 -10.38 -13.29 -1.11
CA ASP A 62 -10.92 -13.25 -2.47
C ASP A 62 -10.81 -11.81 -3.03
N ALA A 63 -10.64 -11.68 -4.35
CA ALA A 63 -10.62 -10.40 -5.04
C ALA A 63 -11.99 -9.68 -5.05
N LEU A 64 -13.07 -10.36 -4.67
CA LEU A 64 -14.38 -9.75 -4.46
C LEU A 64 -14.36 -8.78 -3.27
N PHE A 65 -15.09 -7.67 -3.40
CA PHE A 65 -15.19 -6.64 -2.37
C PHE A 65 -16.41 -6.87 -1.46
N GLY A 66 -16.19 -6.75 -0.15
CA GLY A 66 -17.23 -6.93 0.86
C GLY A 66 -18.25 -5.79 0.87
N GLY A 67 -19.53 -6.15 0.94
CA GLY A 67 -20.63 -5.22 1.20
C GLY A 67 -20.79 -4.87 2.68
N THR A 68 -21.94 -4.31 3.06
CA THR A 68 -22.24 -3.87 4.44
C THR A 68 -22.25 -4.98 5.50
N ASN A 69 -22.26 -6.24 5.07
CA ASN A 69 -22.24 -7.40 5.98
C ASN A 69 -20.82 -7.80 6.41
N TYR A 70 -19.80 -7.13 5.88
CA TYR A 70 -18.39 -7.41 6.17
C TYR A 70 -17.81 -6.42 7.18
N ALA A 71 -16.79 -6.85 7.92
CA ALA A 71 -16.14 -6.01 8.94
C ALA A 71 -15.53 -4.73 8.34
N LEU A 72 -14.94 -4.84 7.16
CA LEU A 72 -14.43 -3.73 6.38
C LEU A 72 -15.21 -3.62 5.06
N TRP A 73 -15.90 -2.50 4.92
CA TRP A 73 -16.67 -2.19 3.72
C TRP A 73 -15.74 -1.88 2.54
N ASN A 74 -16.03 -2.43 1.36
CA ASN A 74 -15.26 -2.25 0.12
C ASN A 74 -13.79 -2.62 0.25
N ARG A 75 -13.54 -3.74 0.93
CA ARG A 75 -12.23 -4.38 1.00
C ARG A 75 -12.35 -5.84 0.54
N PRO A 76 -11.27 -6.45 0.02
CA PRO A 76 -11.22 -7.88 -0.28
C PRO A 76 -11.86 -8.73 0.83
N ILE A 77 -12.81 -9.58 0.46
CA ILE A 77 -13.51 -10.45 1.42
C ILE A 77 -12.58 -11.59 1.88
N ASN A 78 -12.77 -12.03 3.12
CA ASN A 78 -12.02 -13.12 3.73
C ASN A 78 -10.49 -12.92 3.72
N ALA A 79 -10.05 -11.68 3.53
CA ALA A 79 -8.64 -11.30 3.56
C ALA A 79 -8.23 -10.81 4.95
N LEU A 80 -6.95 -10.96 5.26
CA LEU A 80 -6.34 -10.49 6.50
C LEU A 80 -5.93 -9.02 6.40
N PHE A 81 -6.32 -8.24 7.40
CA PHE A 81 -6.01 -6.82 7.57
C PHE A 81 -5.31 -6.57 8.90
N GLY A 82 -4.45 -5.56 8.91
CA GLY A 82 -3.97 -4.93 10.13
C GLY A 82 -4.82 -3.69 10.41
N VAL A 83 -5.06 -3.41 11.68
CA VAL A 83 -5.79 -2.25 12.16
C VAL A 83 -4.93 -1.54 13.21
N ILE A 84 -4.78 -0.21 13.08
CA ILE A 84 -4.14 0.63 14.08
C ILE A 84 -5.02 1.87 14.28
N GLY A 85 -5.72 1.93 15.42
CA GLY A 85 -6.68 3.00 15.67
C GLY A 85 -7.86 2.95 14.69
N GLN A 86 -7.95 3.89 13.75
CA GLN A 86 -8.97 3.91 12.69
C GLN A 86 -8.42 3.49 11.32
N ALA A 87 -7.10 3.36 11.19
CA ALA A 87 -6.47 2.97 9.95
C ALA A 87 -6.55 1.46 9.78
N SER A 88 -6.94 0.99 8.59
CA SER A 88 -6.88 -0.41 8.20
C SER A 88 -6.05 -0.57 6.93
N PHE A 89 -5.27 -1.65 6.86
CA PHE A 89 -4.40 -1.95 5.72
C PHE A 89 -4.39 -3.44 5.44
N MET A 90 -4.33 -3.79 4.15
CA MET A 90 -4.28 -5.19 3.74
C MET A 90 -2.92 -5.79 4.08
N ILE A 91 -2.90 -6.92 4.77
CA ILE A 91 -1.68 -7.70 5.03
C ILE A 91 -1.49 -8.71 3.91
N GLY A 92 -2.55 -9.43 3.53
CA GLY A 92 -2.42 -10.54 2.58
C GLY A 92 -1.49 -11.61 3.13
N ARG A 93 -0.68 -12.24 2.26
CA ARG A 93 0.29 -13.26 2.68
C ARG A 93 1.59 -12.65 3.20
N ASP A 94 2.10 -11.64 2.52
CA ASP A 94 3.36 -10.98 2.83
C ASP A 94 3.17 -9.48 2.67
N ALA A 95 3.51 -8.71 3.71
CA ALA A 95 3.43 -7.26 3.71
C ALA A 95 4.72 -6.63 4.23
N ALA A 96 5.19 -5.61 3.50
CA ALA A 96 6.18 -4.65 3.98
C ALA A 96 5.63 -3.25 3.72
N LEU A 97 5.31 -2.52 4.79
CA LEU A 97 4.64 -1.22 4.69
C LEU A 97 5.04 -0.29 5.84
N LEU A 98 4.68 0.97 5.71
CA LEU A 98 4.78 1.94 6.80
C LEU A 98 3.49 1.94 7.61
N ALA A 99 3.57 1.96 8.93
CA ALA A 99 2.44 2.01 9.83
C ALA A 99 1.64 3.30 9.57
N PRO A 100 0.35 3.21 9.18
CA PRO A 100 -0.45 4.39 8.83
C PRO A 100 -0.88 5.23 10.04
N ALA A 101 -0.79 4.68 11.24
CA ALA A 101 -1.13 5.35 12.49
C ALA A 101 -0.24 4.85 13.66
N SER A 102 -0.25 5.58 14.77
CA SER A 102 0.32 5.12 16.05
C SER A 102 -0.77 4.45 16.89
N GLY A 103 -0.43 3.37 17.60
CA GLY A 103 -1.34 2.68 18.49
C GLY A 103 -1.08 1.18 18.60
N ALA A 104 -2.01 0.46 19.19
CA ALA A 104 -2.01 -0.99 19.19
C ALA A 104 -2.27 -1.50 17.77
N LEU A 105 -1.44 -2.45 17.31
CA LEU A 105 -1.68 -3.21 16.10
C LEU A 105 -2.66 -4.33 16.44
N GLU A 106 -3.76 -4.38 15.72
CA GLU A 106 -4.75 -5.43 15.79
C GLU A 106 -4.82 -6.16 14.45
N LEU A 107 -5.21 -7.43 14.46
CA LEU A 107 -5.45 -8.23 13.26
C LEU A 107 -6.95 -8.40 13.06
N LEU A 108 -7.41 -8.19 11.84
CA LEU A 108 -8.81 -8.30 11.47
C LEU A 108 -8.97 -9.19 10.23
N LEU A 109 -9.83 -10.19 10.32
CA LEU A 109 -10.27 -10.94 9.16
C LEU A 109 -11.52 -10.28 8.58
N ASN A 110 -11.47 -9.84 7.32
CA ASN A 110 -12.62 -9.19 6.67
C ASN A 110 -13.67 -10.21 6.20
N THR A 111 -14.30 -10.91 7.14
CA THR A 111 -15.37 -11.90 6.87
C THR A 111 -16.75 -11.30 7.10
N CYS A 112 -17.81 -12.02 6.70
CA CYS A 112 -19.18 -11.59 6.94
C CYS A 112 -19.61 -11.85 8.40
N GLY A 113 -20.48 -11.01 8.94
CA GLY A 113 -20.83 -11.03 10.37
C GLY A 113 -21.56 -12.30 10.85
N ASP A 114 -22.17 -13.05 9.94
CA ASP A 114 -22.89 -14.31 10.20
C ASP A 114 -22.23 -15.54 9.55
N CYS A 115 -21.07 -15.37 8.93
CA CYS A 115 -20.32 -16.45 8.29
C CYS A 115 -19.77 -17.43 9.33
N SER A 116 -19.80 -18.73 9.00
CA SER A 116 -19.08 -19.74 9.77
C SER A 116 -17.61 -19.76 9.33
N VAL A 117 -16.73 -19.27 10.20
CA VAL A 117 -15.27 -19.34 10.00
C VAL A 117 -14.71 -20.49 10.81
N THR A 118 -13.98 -21.38 10.15
CA THR A 118 -13.22 -22.44 10.79
C THR A 118 -11.76 -22.37 10.35
N SER A 119 -10.85 -22.91 11.17
CA SER A 119 -9.37 -22.82 11.04
C SER A 119 -8.78 -21.42 11.22
N ASP A 120 -7.45 -21.39 11.38
CA ASP A 120 -6.68 -20.22 11.80
C ASP A 120 -5.65 -19.83 10.74
N LEU A 121 -5.39 -18.53 10.62
CA LEU A 121 -4.16 -18.04 10.00
C LEU A 121 -3.06 -17.94 11.05
N GLU A 122 -1.84 -18.31 10.68
CA GLU A 122 -0.64 -18.04 11.45
C GLU A 122 -0.03 -16.73 10.98
N VAL A 123 0.08 -15.74 11.87
CA VAL A 123 0.65 -14.43 11.56
C VAL A 123 1.94 -14.22 12.34
N THR A 124 3.02 -13.92 11.62
CA THR A 124 4.33 -13.55 12.15
C THR A 124 4.60 -12.09 11.86
N ILE A 125 4.89 -11.31 12.91
CA ILE A 125 5.25 -9.90 12.79
C ILE A 125 6.74 -9.76 13.12
N HIS A 126 7.51 -9.34 12.13
CA HIS A 126 8.95 -9.24 12.24
C HIS A 126 9.34 -7.86 12.75
N SER A 127 9.94 -7.82 13.94
CA SER A 127 10.60 -6.61 14.47
C SER A 127 12.01 -6.40 13.91
N ARG A 128 12.55 -7.37 13.15
CA ARG A 128 13.84 -7.31 12.45
C ARG A 128 13.84 -8.22 11.23
N LEU A 129 14.65 -7.85 10.26
CA LEU A 129 15.03 -8.69 9.14
C LEU A 129 16.02 -9.74 9.63
N GLY A 130 15.99 -10.94 9.03
CA GLY A 130 16.72 -12.11 9.53
C GLY A 130 18.21 -11.87 9.79
N ASP A 131 18.84 -12.81 10.51
CA ASP A 131 20.23 -12.69 11.02
C ASP A 131 21.30 -12.48 9.92
N ASP A 132 20.96 -12.68 8.64
CA ASP A 132 21.85 -12.56 7.47
C ASP A 132 21.70 -11.26 6.67
N VAL A 133 20.81 -10.34 7.06
CA VAL A 133 20.68 -9.04 6.39
C VAL A 133 21.67 -8.06 7.02
N GLU A 134 22.69 -7.66 6.25
CA GLU A 134 23.60 -6.58 6.65
C GLU A 134 22.82 -5.28 6.69
N LEU A 135 22.30 -4.94 7.88
CA LEU A 135 21.75 -3.63 8.16
C LEU A 135 22.89 -2.63 8.01
N ALA A 136 22.73 -1.59 7.19
CA ALA A 136 23.66 -0.47 7.25
C ALA A 136 23.69 0.06 8.70
N THR A 137 24.78 0.67 9.15
CA THR A 137 24.95 0.98 10.58
C THR A 137 23.92 1.97 11.12
N GLU A 138 23.24 2.76 10.26
CA GLU A 138 22.15 3.70 10.62
C GLU A 138 21.18 3.97 9.43
N PRO A 139 20.53 2.98 8.80
CA PRO A 139 19.67 3.21 7.65
C PRO A 139 18.32 3.72 8.17
N ARG A 140 18.17 5.04 8.12
CA ARG A 140 16.90 5.74 8.36
C ARG A 140 15.92 5.39 7.24
N ILE A 141 14.62 5.51 7.52
CA ILE A 141 13.59 5.28 6.50
C ILE A 141 13.62 6.32 5.37
N ASP A 142 14.34 7.43 5.51
CA ASP A 142 14.61 8.42 4.45
C ASP A 142 15.93 8.17 3.70
N ASP A 143 16.68 7.12 4.05
CA ASP A 143 17.85 6.71 3.26
C ASP A 143 17.39 6.09 1.94
N ASN A 144 17.55 6.84 0.85
CA ASN A 144 17.20 6.43 -0.50
C ASN A 144 18.42 5.96 -1.31
N SER A 145 19.52 5.60 -0.65
CA SER A 145 20.70 5.09 -1.33
C SER A 145 20.41 3.76 -2.05
N ILE A 146 20.95 3.65 -3.27
CA ILE A 146 20.83 2.48 -4.13
C ILE A 146 22.13 1.68 -4.02
N VAL A 147 22.01 0.41 -3.62
CA VAL A 147 23.15 -0.51 -3.47
C VAL A 147 23.44 -1.32 -4.74
N GLY A 148 22.46 -1.40 -5.65
CA GLY A 148 22.63 -2.05 -6.95
C GLY A 148 21.60 -1.59 -7.97
N THR A 149 21.99 -1.57 -9.24
CA THR A 149 21.14 -1.19 -10.37
C THR A 149 21.10 -2.30 -11.41
N SER A 150 19.93 -2.57 -11.97
CA SER A 150 19.75 -3.47 -13.11
C SER A 150 18.91 -2.77 -14.18
N ASP A 151 19.37 -2.82 -15.43
CA ASP A 151 18.65 -2.31 -16.59
C ASP A 151 18.20 -3.49 -17.45
N LEU A 152 16.93 -3.49 -17.84
CA LEU A 152 16.37 -4.51 -18.73
C LEU A 152 15.29 -3.95 -19.65
N THR A 153 14.97 -4.70 -20.70
CA THR A 153 13.85 -4.38 -21.59
C THR A 153 12.73 -5.39 -21.38
N VAL A 154 11.55 -4.89 -20.99
CA VAL A 154 10.32 -5.68 -20.86
C VAL A 154 9.55 -5.61 -22.17
N ASP A 155 9.35 -6.76 -22.80
CA ASP A 155 8.45 -6.90 -23.96
C ASP A 155 6.99 -6.86 -23.48
N ALA A 156 6.18 -5.99 -24.07
CA ALA A 156 4.79 -5.82 -23.68
C ALA A 156 3.91 -7.05 -23.95
N ALA A 157 4.34 -7.96 -24.82
CA ALA A 157 3.67 -9.23 -25.11
C ALA A 157 4.13 -10.38 -24.18
N ALA A 158 5.18 -10.16 -23.39
CA ALA A 158 5.74 -11.20 -22.55
C ALA A 158 4.84 -11.53 -21.36
N SER A 159 4.96 -12.77 -20.89
CA SER A 159 4.54 -13.12 -19.54
C SER A 159 5.52 -12.56 -18.52
N TRP A 160 5.41 -12.99 -17.25
CA TRP A 160 6.38 -12.65 -16.21
C TRP A 160 7.83 -12.84 -16.68
N MET A 161 8.59 -11.76 -16.59
CA MET A 161 9.99 -11.66 -16.97
C MET A 161 10.85 -11.57 -15.72
N SER A 162 11.78 -12.51 -15.59
CA SER A 162 12.85 -12.49 -14.59
C SER A 162 13.74 -11.26 -14.79
N THR A 163 14.07 -10.56 -13.69
CA THR A 163 14.96 -9.39 -13.71
C THR A 163 16.38 -9.73 -13.27
N GLY A 164 16.57 -10.90 -12.63
CA GLY A 164 17.80 -11.27 -11.94
C GLY A 164 18.06 -10.48 -10.64
N VAL A 165 17.17 -9.57 -10.25
CA VAL A 165 17.30 -8.76 -9.03
C VAL A 165 16.71 -9.52 -7.85
N ALA A 166 17.59 -10.10 -7.04
CA ALA A 166 17.22 -10.67 -5.75
C ALA A 166 17.01 -9.57 -4.72
N LEU A 167 15.86 -9.61 -4.04
CA LEU A 167 15.44 -8.66 -3.03
C LEU A 167 15.33 -9.36 -1.67
N ALA A 168 15.74 -8.64 -0.63
CA ALA A 168 15.42 -8.99 0.74
C ALA A 168 14.08 -8.37 1.14
N ARG A 169 13.33 -9.01 2.04
CA ARG A 169 12.14 -8.43 2.68
C ARG A 169 12.49 -7.05 3.24
N GLY A 170 11.54 -6.11 3.18
CA GLY A 170 11.73 -4.74 3.65
C GLY A 170 12.73 -3.90 2.84
N GLN A 171 13.45 -4.46 1.87
CA GLN A 171 14.40 -3.69 1.07
C GLN A 171 13.66 -2.63 0.25
N LYS A 172 14.17 -1.39 0.23
CA LYS A 172 13.64 -0.38 -0.68
C LYS A 172 13.92 -0.78 -2.12
N VAL A 173 12.94 -0.60 -2.98
CA VAL A 173 13.06 -0.86 -4.41
C VAL A 173 12.60 0.37 -5.16
N PHE A 174 13.40 0.80 -6.11
CA PHE A 174 13.13 1.91 -7.00
C PHE A 174 12.98 1.37 -8.42
N VAL A 175 11.93 1.77 -9.12
CA VAL A 175 11.72 1.40 -10.51
C VAL A 175 11.47 2.64 -11.32
N ASP A 176 12.18 2.77 -12.44
CA ASP A 176 11.87 3.70 -13.51
C ASP A 176 11.60 2.92 -14.78
N ALA A 177 10.56 3.27 -15.51
CA ALA A 177 10.20 2.63 -16.76
C ALA A 177 9.84 3.68 -17.81
N ALA A 178 10.41 3.53 -19.00
CA ALA A 178 10.14 4.38 -20.13
C ALA A 178 10.02 3.55 -21.41
N GLY A 179 9.16 3.97 -22.33
CA GLY A 179 8.91 3.26 -23.57
C GLY A 179 7.46 3.36 -23.97
N ALA A 180 7.02 2.40 -24.77
CA ALA A 180 5.67 2.38 -25.29
C ALA A 180 5.12 0.96 -25.38
N VAL A 181 3.88 0.81 -24.92
CA VAL A 181 3.02 -0.34 -25.15
C VAL A 181 2.02 0.04 -26.24
N VAL A 182 1.97 -0.74 -27.32
CA VAL A 182 1.13 -0.48 -28.49
C VAL A 182 0.04 -1.55 -28.57
N VAL A 183 -1.22 -1.10 -28.62
CA VAL A 183 -2.40 -1.96 -28.72
C VAL A 183 -3.30 -1.43 -29.83
N GLY A 184 -3.33 -2.14 -30.96
CA GLY A 184 -4.02 -1.62 -32.15
C GLY A 184 -3.43 -0.29 -32.62
N ALA A 185 -4.22 0.79 -32.52
CA ALA A 185 -3.80 2.15 -32.86
C ALA A 185 -3.40 3.00 -31.63
N ASP A 186 -3.63 2.47 -30.43
CA ASP A 186 -3.39 3.18 -29.18
C ASP A 186 -1.96 2.93 -28.67
N ILE A 187 -1.38 3.95 -28.04
CA ILE A 187 -0.04 3.92 -27.45
C ILE A 187 -0.14 4.35 -26.00
N TYR A 188 0.37 3.52 -25.10
CA TYR A 188 0.43 3.74 -23.67
C TYR A 188 1.89 3.77 -23.22
N ASP A 189 2.19 4.56 -22.20
CA ASP A 189 3.46 4.46 -21.49
C ASP A 189 3.38 3.37 -20.40
N ALA A 190 4.37 3.33 -19.51
CA ALA A 190 4.41 2.34 -18.44
C ALA A 190 3.29 2.49 -17.39
N ASP A 191 2.64 3.66 -17.29
CA ASP A 191 1.48 3.87 -16.41
C ASP A 191 0.21 3.20 -16.96
N GLY A 192 0.21 2.85 -18.26
CA GLY A 192 -0.84 2.11 -18.92
C GLY A 192 -2.13 2.90 -19.09
N ALA A 193 -3.24 2.20 -19.24
CA ALA A 193 -4.56 2.82 -19.25
C ALA A 193 -5.20 2.78 -17.86
N MET A 194 -6.04 3.77 -17.59
CA MET A 194 -6.81 3.84 -16.33
C MET A 194 -7.87 2.72 -16.20
N ALA A 195 -8.20 2.04 -17.30
CA ALA A 195 -9.09 0.88 -17.30
C ALA A 195 -8.49 -0.30 -16.51
N THR A 196 -9.33 -1.11 -15.88
CA THR A 196 -8.91 -2.35 -15.19
C THR A 196 -9.15 -3.58 -16.06
N GLY A 197 -8.26 -4.56 -15.94
CA GLY A 197 -8.28 -5.79 -16.72
C GLY A 197 -9.42 -6.71 -16.29
N GLY A 198 -10.18 -7.19 -17.27
CA GLY A 198 -11.17 -8.25 -17.10
C GLY A 198 -10.56 -9.65 -17.09
N THR A 199 -11.40 -10.67 -17.24
CA THR A 199 -11.02 -12.10 -17.15
C THR A 199 -10.06 -12.59 -18.22
N ASN A 200 -9.89 -11.84 -19.31
CA ASN A 200 -8.95 -12.13 -20.39
C ASN A 200 -7.56 -11.51 -20.19
N TYR A 201 -7.38 -10.66 -19.17
CA TYR A 201 -6.10 -10.05 -18.85
C TYR A 201 -5.26 -10.95 -17.94
N GLN A 202 -3.94 -10.82 -18.06
CA GLN A 202 -3.00 -11.56 -17.22
C GLN A 202 -3.16 -11.24 -15.72
N LEU A 203 -3.50 -9.98 -15.39
CA LEU A 203 -3.80 -9.53 -14.04
C LEU A 203 -5.22 -8.96 -13.97
N LEU A 204 -6.12 -9.73 -13.37
CA LEU A 204 -7.51 -9.35 -13.14
C LEU A 204 -7.60 -8.16 -12.19
N ASN A 205 -8.52 -7.22 -12.47
CA ASN A 205 -8.80 -6.03 -11.66
C ASN A 205 -7.56 -5.12 -11.43
N ARG A 206 -6.56 -5.21 -12.30
CA ARG A 206 -5.38 -4.34 -12.32
C ARG A 206 -5.38 -3.47 -13.56
N HIS A 207 -4.71 -2.32 -13.52
CA HIS A 207 -4.66 -1.41 -14.66
C HIS A 207 -4.14 -2.12 -15.91
N VAL A 208 -4.83 -1.94 -17.04
CA VAL A 208 -4.46 -2.55 -18.32
C VAL A 208 -3.27 -1.82 -18.92
N TYR A 209 -2.41 -2.56 -19.60
CA TYR A 209 -1.20 -2.08 -20.28
C TYR A 209 -0.18 -1.39 -19.37
N ARG A 210 -0.39 -1.43 -18.05
CA ARG A 210 0.51 -0.88 -17.03
C ARG A 210 1.58 -1.91 -16.66
N LEU A 211 2.79 -1.41 -16.37
CA LEU A 211 3.86 -2.21 -15.79
C LEU A 211 3.55 -2.59 -14.33
N HIS A 212 3.66 -3.89 -14.04
CA HIS A 212 3.54 -4.46 -12.71
C HIS A 212 4.78 -5.29 -12.39
N GLY A 213 5.07 -5.40 -11.09
CA GLY A 213 6.08 -6.30 -10.56
C GLY A 213 5.47 -7.36 -9.67
N ARG A 214 6.18 -8.46 -9.43
CA ARG A 214 5.92 -9.34 -8.29
C ARG A 214 7.21 -9.76 -7.62
N VAL A 215 7.12 -9.98 -6.30
CA VAL A 215 8.16 -10.65 -5.51
C VAL A 215 7.48 -11.81 -4.79
N GLY A 216 7.87 -13.03 -5.13
CA GLY A 216 7.07 -14.21 -4.79
C GLY A 216 5.68 -14.14 -5.44
N GLU A 217 4.61 -14.18 -4.64
CA GLU A 217 3.22 -14.06 -5.14
C GLU A 217 2.64 -12.66 -4.97
N THR A 218 3.37 -11.73 -4.34
CA THR A 218 2.85 -10.40 -4.06
C THR A 218 3.08 -9.51 -5.28
N VAL A 219 1.98 -9.11 -5.93
CA VAL A 219 1.99 -8.20 -7.09
C VAL A 219 1.98 -6.75 -6.60
N VAL A 220 2.91 -5.94 -7.12
CA VAL A 220 3.06 -4.52 -6.81
C VAL A 220 2.82 -3.70 -8.09
N PRO A 221 1.96 -2.66 -8.06
CA PRO A 221 1.82 -1.75 -9.18
C PRO A 221 3.09 -0.89 -9.31
N LEU A 222 3.68 -0.83 -10.51
CA LEU A 222 4.90 -0.05 -10.74
C LEU A 222 4.59 1.21 -11.55
N GLY A 223 4.08 1.09 -12.77
CA GLY A 223 3.93 2.26 -13.64
C GLY A 223 5.28 2.77 -14.18
N ALA A 224 5.33 4.05 -14.55
CA ALA A 224 6.54 4.72 -15.06
C ALA A 224 7.57 5.04 -13.98
N SER A 225 7.14 5.25 -12.73
CA SER A 225 8.07 5.37 -11.60
C SER A 225 7.42 4.84 -10.32
N ALA A 226 8.18 4.08 -9.54
CA ALA A 226 7.72 3.53 -8.27
C ALA A 226 8.83 3.46 -7.22
N ALA A 227 8.39 3.55 -5.96
CA ALA A 227 9.20 3.19 -4.81
C ALA A 227 8.35 2.31 -3.87
N PHE A 228 8.89 1.19 -3.41
CA PHE A 228 8.20 0.30 -2.47
C PHE A 228 9.19 -0.44 -1.56
N LEU A 229 8.67 -1.04 -0.49
CA LEU A 229 9.42 -1.98 0.35
C LEU A 229 9.12 -3.40 -0.14
N SER A 230 10.14 -4.20 -0.39
CA SER A 230 9.95 -5.58 -0.84
C SER A 230 9.14 -6.37 0.18
N PRO A 231 8.00 -6.97 -0.18
CA PRO A 231 7.11 -7.64 0.77
C PRO A 231 7.72 -8.93 1.34
N THR A 232 8.60 -9.57 0.58
CA THR A 232 9.22 -10.85 0.94
C THR A 232 10.60 -10.98 0.31
N ASP A 233 11.32 -12.03 0.68
CA ASP A 233 12.56 -12.41 0.03
C ASP A 233 12.25 -13.08 -1.32
N GLY A 234 13.00 -12.72 -2.37
CA GLY A 234 12.81 -13.35 -3.67
C GLY A 234 13.31 -12.52 -4.84
N GLU A 235 13.14 -13.03 -6.04
CA GLU A 235 13.44 -12.28 -7.25
C GLU A 235 12.29 -11.35 -7.62
N LEU A 236 12.60 -10.13 -8.06
CA LEU A 236 11.63 -9.28 -8.74
C LEU A 236 11.39 -9.79 -10.16
N GLU A 237 10.13 -10.02 -10.50
CA GLU A 237 9.70 -10.30 -11.88
C GLU A 237 8.78 -9.18 -12.37
N LEU A 238 8.80 -8.90 -13.68
CA LEU A 238 8.03 -7.82 -14.31
C LEU A 238 7.05 -8.33 -15.36
N ILE A 239 5.94 -7.63 -15.53
CA ILE A 239 4.95 -7.91 -16.58
C ILE A 239 4.21 -6.63 -16.98
N VAL A 240 3.81 -6.54 -18.25
CA VAL A 240 2.80 -5.55 -18.70
C VAL A 240 1.45 -6.23 -18.66
N ASN A 241 0.43 -5.65 -18.02
CA ASN A 241 -0.86 -6.32 -17.92
C ASN A 241 -1.65 -6.27 -19.25
N HIS A 242 -1.60 -7.31 -20.07
CA HIS A 242 -2.28 -7.33 -21.37
C HIS A 242 -3.21 -8.55 -21.56
N ALA A 243 -4.03 -8.51 -22.63
CA ALA A 243 -4.96 -9.59 -23.02
C ALA A 243 -4.56 -10.33 -24.33
N GLY A 244 -3.32 -10.13 -24.78
CA GLY A 244 -2.68 -10.94 -25.84
C GLY A 244 -2.27 -10.22 -27.13
N ASP A 245 -2.64 -8.95 -27.31
CA ASP A 245 -2.41 -8.17 -28.54
C ASP A 245 -1.52 -6.93 -28.32
N ALA A 246 -0.97 -6.78 -27.12
CA ALA A 246 0.01 -5.74 -26.82
C ALA A 246 1.35 -6.04 -27.48
N THR A 247 1.99 -5.00 -28.01
CA THR A 247 3.36 -5.03 -28.56
C THR A 247 4.14 -3.84 -28.05
N GLY A 248 5.41 -3.73 -28.41
CA GLY A 248 6.28 -2.65 -27.94
C GLY A 248 7.11 -3.09 -26.73
N THR A 249 7.83 -2.14 -26.15
CA THR A 249 8.84 -2.41 -25.14
C THR A 249 8.94 -1.29 -24.14
N LEU A 250 9.18 -1.65 -22.89
CA LEU A 250 9.55 -0.74 -21.81
C LEU A 250 10.99 -1.00 -21.41
N ASN A 251 11.82 0.04 -21.41
CA ASN A 251 13.14 0.01 -20.79
C ASN A 251 12.95 0.33 -19.31
N VAL A 252 13.37 -0.60 -18.45
CA VAL A 252 13.17 -0.55 -17.01
C VAL A 252 14.52 -0.52 -16.31
N THR A 253 14.70 0.44 -15.43
CA THR A 253 15.82 0.53 -14.49
C THR A 253 15.31 0.21 -13.10
N ILE A 254 15.92 -0.78 -12.46
CA ILE A 254 15.62 -1.22 -11.10
C ILE A 254 16.78 -0.83 -10.20
N GLY A 255 16.53 0.00 -9.19
CA GLY A 255 17.43 0.26 -8.09
C GLY A 255 17.05 -0.56 -6.86
N ALA A 256 17.88 -1.51 -6.46
CA ALA A 256 17.78 -2.14 -5.15
C ALA A 256 18.40 -1.20 -4.12
N GLY A 257 17.59 -0.69 -3.20
CA GLY A 257 17.97 0.24 -2.15
C GLY A 257 18.50 -0.45 -0.90
N VAL A 258 18.81 0.36 0.12
CA VAL A 258 19.10 -0.15 1.46
C VAL A 258 17.86 -0.78 2.09
N VAL A 259 18.11 -1.63 3.08
CA VAL A 259 17.07 -2.12 3.95
C VAL A 259 17.00 -1.21 5.18
N PRO A 260 15.90 -0.47 5.41
CA PRO A 260 15.78 0.45 6.54
C PRO A 260 15.85 -0.34 7.85
N ALA A 261 16.84 -0.05 8.70
CA ALA A 261 16.96 -0.66 10.02
C ALA A 261 16.26 0.17 11.09
N GLN A 262 16.05 1.47 10.87
CA GLN A 262 15.25 2.34 11.73
C GLN A 262 13.83 2.48 11.16
N GLY A 263 12.84 2.42 12.05
CA GLY A 263 11.43 2.27 11.71
C GLY A 263 10.89 0.87 12.05
N LEU A 264 11.75 -0.11 12.30
CA LEU A 264 11.30 -1.37 12.90
C LEU A 264 10.74 -1.13 14.32
N ILE A 265 9.71 -1.90 14.70
CA ILE A 265 8.99 -1.77 15.99
C ILE A 265 9.99 -1.62 17.15
N GLY A 266 9.89 -0.50 17.88
CA GLY A 266 10.72 -0.20 19.06
C GLY A 266 11.93 0.71 18.84
N LEU A 267 12.14 1.23 17.62
CA LEU A 267 13.12 2.29 17.33
C LEU A 267 12.44 3.66 17.17
N ALA A 268 13.11 4.72 17.62
CA ALA A 268 12.57 6.08 17.62
C ALA A 268 12.27 6.57 16.18
N THR A 269 11.05 7.04 15.95
CA THR A 269 10.56 7.62 14.69
C THR A 269 10.79 9.14 14.59
N THR A 270 11.61 9.70 15.49
CA THR A 270 11.84 11.16 15.65
C THR A 270 12.42 11.87 14.42
N ASP A 271 12.68 11.14 13.34
CA ASP A 271 13.25 11.64 12.09
C ASP A 271 12.23 11.80 10.95
N VAL A 272 10.96 11.41 11.13
CA VAL A 272 9.92 11.81 10.17
C VAL A 272 9.55 13.27 10.46
N VAL A 273 9.90 14.15 9.53
CA VAL A 273 9.96 15.61 9.70
C VAL A 273 8.59 16.25 9.98
N ALA A 274 8.63 17.53 10.37
CA ALA A 274 7.48 18.31 10.78
C ALA A 274 6.31 18.19 9.80
N ALA A 275 5.13 17.85 10.32
CA ALA A 275 3.88 17.86 9.58
C ALA A 275 3.67 19.24 8.92
N ALA A 276 3.34 19.23 7.63
CA ALA A 276 2.87 20.44 6.96
C ALA A 276 1.60 20.94 7.67
N PRO A 277 1.33 22.26 7.64
CA PRO A 277 0.04 22.79 8.08
C PRO A 277 -1.11 22.06 7.37
N PRO A 278 -2.26 21.82 8.04
CA PRO A 278 -3.42 21.24 7.39
C PRO A 278 -3.82 22.05 6.15
N VAL A 279 -4.14 21.35 5.06
CA VAL A 279 -4.65 21.92 3.81
C VAL A 279 -6.09 21.47 3.64
N SER A 280 -6.98 22.42 3.35
CA SER A 280 -8.40 22.16 3.06
C SER A 280 -8.58 21.85 1.58
N ILE A 281 -9.07 20.66 1.25
CA ILE A 281 -9.28 20.19 -0.11
C ILE A 281 -10.79 20.18 -0.42
N PRO A 282 -11.29 21.08 -1.27
CA PRO A 282 -12.71 21.11 -1.66
C PRO A 282 -13.05 20.05 -2.73
N PRO A 283 -14.33 19.67 -2.89
CA PRO A 283 -14.77 18.72 -3.91
C PRO A 283 -14.92 19.38 -5.30
N ASP A 284 -13.85 19.99 -5.82
CA ASP A 284 -13.83 20.70 -7.11
C ASP A 284 -13.13 19.92 -8.25
N GLY A 285 -12.65 18.72 -7.94
CA GLY A 285 -11.93 17.86 -8.88
C GLY A 285 -10.66 18.52 -9.44
N GLN A 286 -10.07 19.50 -8.74
CA GLN A 286 -8.80 20.11 -9.10
C GLN A 286 -7.67 19.59 -8.18
N TRP A 287 -6.45 19.61 -8.69
CA TRP A 287 -5.25 19.32 -7.89
C TRP A 287 -4.85 20.56 -7.07
N HIS A 288 -4.60 20.34 -5.78
CA HIS A 288 -4.20 21.36 -4.82
C HIS A 288 -2.83 21.02 -4.24
N GLU A 289 -2.01 22.02 -3.91
CA GLU A 289 -0.72 21.77 -3.25
C GLU A 289 -0.92 21.21 -1.84
N GLY A 290 -0.27 20.09 -1.53
CA GLY A 290 -0.36 19.41 -0.23
C GLY A 290 0.63 19.92 0.82
N GLY A 291 1.42 20.96 0.51
CA GLY A 291 2.34 21.60 1.45
C GLY A 291 3.65 20.85 1.72
N ALA A 292 3.91 19.73 1.03
CA ALA A 292 5.15 18.95 1.15
C ALA A 292 5.85 18.81 -0.21
N THR A 293 7.18 18.74 -0.19
CA THR A 293 8.02 18.34 -1.34
C THR A 293 8.86 17.16 -0.89
N VAL A 294 8.88 16.11 -1.70
CA VAL A 294 9.52 14.83 -1.35
C VAL A 294 10.55 14.43 -2.38
N SER A 295 11.51 13.63 -1.95
CA SER A 295 12.35 12.81 -2.82
C SER A 295 11.73 11.43 -2.99
N ARG A 296 11.98 10.80 -4.14
CA ARG A 296 11.55 9.42 -4.35
C ARG A 296 12.13 8.50 -3.27
N GLY A 297 11.26 7.67 -2.68
CA GLY A 297 11.60 6.76 -1.59
C GLY A 297 11.44 7.33 -0.19
N ASP A 298 11.18 8.64 -0.07
CA ASP A 298 10.88 9.24 1.22
C ASP A 298 9.58 8.66 1.79
N PRO A 299 9.51 8.42 3.11
CA PRO A 299 8.24 8.10 3.75
C PRO A 299 7.27 9.27 3.57
N LEU A 300 6.11 8.97 3.00
CA LEU A 300 5.02 9.92 2.83
C LEU A 300 3.84 9.46 3.67
N LEU A 301 3.51 10.23 4.69
CA LEU A 301 2.39 9.99 5.59
C LEU A 301 1.30 11.01 5.31
N VAL A 302 0.08 10.53 5.09
CA VAL A 302 -1.12 11.35 4.90
C VAL A 302 -2.09 11.04 6.03
N ALA A 303 -2.69 12.08 6.59
CA ALA A 303 -3.83 12.00 7.48
C ALA A 303 -4.89 12.98 6.98
N ALA A 304 -6.10 12.51 6.79
CA ALA A 304 -7.21 13.29 6.27
C ALA A 304 -8.45 13.09 7.13
N SER A 305 -9.19 14.16 7.34
CA SER A 305 -10.44 14.17 8.09
C SER A 305 -11.45 15.12 7.45
N GLY A 306 -12.66 15.18 7.99
CA GLY A 306 -13.75 15.97 7.42
C GLY A 306 -14.68 15.13 6.56
N SER A 307 -15.66 15.80 5.96
CA SER A 307 -16.64 15.17 5.09
C SER A 307 -17.06 16.12 3.97
N ILE A 308 -17.50 15.52 2.88
CA ILE A 308 -18.22 16.22 1.82
C ILE A 308 -19.65 15.69 1.73
N SER A 309 -20.58 16.52 1.28
CA SER A 309 -22.00 16.16 1.16
C SER A 309 -22.71 16.97 0.08
N GLY A 310 -23.91 16.53 -0.32
CA GLY A 310 -24.74 17.22 -1.31
C GLY A 310 -24.46 16.77 -2.75
N GLY A 311 -25.06 17.45 -3.72
CA GLY A 311 -25.02 17.06 -5.12
C GLY A 311 -25.65 15.68 -5.36
N GLU A 312 -24.87 14.77 -5.97
CA GLU A 312 -25.28 13.38 -6.24
C GLU A 312 -24.93 12.41 -5.09
N LEU A 313 -24.37 12.91 -3.98
CA LEU A 313 -24.00 12.10 -2.82
C LEU A 313 -25.22 11.78 -1.96
N ASP A 314 -25.42 10.50 -1.67
CA ASP A 314 -26.41 10.04 -0.69
C ASP A 314 -25.84 10.10 0.73
N GLY A 315 -25.74 11.33 1.26
CA GLY A 315 -25.24 11.60 2.62
C GLY A 315 -23.83 12.21 2.67
N GLU A 316 -23.21 12.09 3.85
CA GLU A 316 -21.82 12.52 4.07
C GLU A 316 -20.84 11.43 3.62
N VAL A 317 -19.79 11.85 2.93
CA VAL A 317 -18.71 11.01 2.44
C VAL A 317 -17.41 11.46 3.09
N ASP A 318 -16.69 10.52 3.69
CA ASP A 318 -15.39 10.75 4.31
C ASP A 318 -14.24 10.64 3.28
N PRO A 319 -12.98 10.86 3.68
CA PRO A 319 -11.86 10.79 2.74
C PRO A 319 -11.64 9.43 2.06
N TYR A 320 -12.24 8.33 2.53
CA TYR A 320 -12.18 7.02 1.87
C TYR A 320 -13.13 6.93 0.66
N GLY A 321 -14.03 7.89 0.50
CA GLY A 321 -14.96 7.96 -0.63
C GLY A 321 -16.10 6.94 -0.54
N ILE A 322 -16.71 6.66 -1.70
CA ILE A 322 -17.80 5.69 -1.84
C ILE A 322 -17.34 4.46 -2.63
N THR A 323 -18.19 3.42 -2.61
CA THR A 323 -17.93 2.12 -3.25
C THR A 323 -17.93 2.19 -4.77
N ALA A 324 -18.68 3.14 -5.31
CA ALA A 324 -18.77 3.35 -6.74
C ALA A 324 -17.42 3.82 -7.27
N PHE A 325 -16.97 3.20 -8.34
CA PHE A 325 -15.81 3.70 -9.06
C PHE A 325 -16.19 4.96 -9.84
N GLY A 326 -15.27 5.92 -9.89
CA GLY A 326 -15.42 7.11 -10.72
C GLY A 326 -15.65 6.73 -12.18
N GLY A 327 -16.70 7.30 -12.78
CA GLY A 327 -16.95 7.22 -14.22
C GLY A 327 -15.94 8.04 -15.03
N THR A 328 -16.11 8.11 -16.35
CA THR A 328 -15.18 8.82 -17.25
C THR A 328 -15.03 10.32 -16.98
N ASP A 329 -15.98 10.92 -16.25
CA ASP A 329 -16.01 12.35 -15.94
C ASP A 329 -15.30 12.70 -14.61
N TYR A 330 -14.78 11.68 -13.91
CA TYR A 330 -14.01 11.84 -12.68
C TYR A 330 -12.54 12.15 -12.98
N VAL A 331 -11.85 12.79 -12.03
CA VAL A 331 -10.40 13.06 -12.13
C VAL A 331 -9.62 11.78 -12.41
N MET A 332 -9.98 10.69 -11.72
CA MET A 332 -9.44 9.35 -11.92
C MET A 332 -10.59 8.38 -12.15
N THR A 333 -10.46 7.60 -13.22
CA THR A 333 -11.41 6.52 -13.53
C THR A 333 -10.99 5.25 -12.80
N ASN A 334 -11.97 4.40 -12.44
CA ASN A 334 -11.75 3.11 -11.77
C ASN A 334 -11.02 3.18 -10.42
N THR A 335 -11.03 4.35 -9.78
CA THR A 335 -10.67 4.51 -8.37
C THR A 335 -11.92 4.91 -7.58
N PRO A 336 -11.94 4.69 -6.25
CA PRO A 336 -13.09 5.06 -5.43
C PRO A 336 -13.55 6.49 -5.70
N ALA A 337 -14.81 6.66 -6.04
CA ALA A 337 -15.39 7.98 -6.25
C ALA A 337 -15.42 8.75 -4.93
N ASN A 338 -15.23 10.05 -5.02
CA ASN A 338 -15.25 11.00 -3.91
C ASN A 338 -14.19 10.76 -2.82
N ALA A 339 -13.22 9.88 -3.07
CA ALA A 339 -12.11 9.64 -2.17
C ALA A 339 -11.00 10.66 -2.33
N LEU A 340 -10.18 10.80 -1.29
CA LEU A 340 -8.94 11.55 -1.35
C LEU A 340 -7.85 10.74 -2.07
N HIS A 341 -7.17 11.43 -2.98
CA HIS A 341 -6.02 10.94 -3.71
C HIS A 341 -4.90 11.97 -3.64
N ALA A 342 -3.68 11.49 -3.86
CA ALA A 342 -2.51 12.32 -3.99
C ALA A 342 -1.72 11.95 -5.25
N ARG A 343 -0.84 12.85 -5.67
CA ARG A 343 0.20 12.56 -6.67
C ARG A 343 1.50 13.23 -6.32
N VAL A 344 2.59 12.64 -6.81
CA VAL A 344 3.90 13.28 -6.89
C VAL A 344 4.36 13.17 -8.34
N ALA A 345 4.64 14.31 -8.98
CA ALA A 345 4.79 14.39 -10.43
C ALA A 345 3.56 13.80 -11.16
N SER A 346 3.72 12.81 -12.04
CA SER A 346 2.62 12.15 -12.74
C SER A 346 2.04 10.93 -11.99
N GLN A 347 2.67 10.51 -10.89
CA GLN A 347 2.31 9.28 -10.19
C GLN A 347 1.24 9.55 -9.13
N TYR A 348 0.01 9.12 -9.42
CA TYR A 348 -1.12 9.24 -8.50
C TYR A 348 -1.31 7.96 -7.68
N PHE A 349 -1.82 8.12 -6.46
CA PHE A 349 -2.11 7.03 -5.54
C PHE A 349 -3.31 7.39 -4.66
N TYR A 350 -4.01 6.35 -4.21
CA TYR A 350 -5.12 6.48 -3.28
C TYR A 350 -4.59 6.70 -1.87
N THR A 351 -5.09 7.72 -1.17
CA THR A 351 -4.69 8.01 0.22
C THR A 351 -5.79 7.68 1.23
N GLY A 352 -7.06 7.89 0.87
CA GLY A 352 -8.14 7.73 1.83
C GLY A 352 -7.99 8.67 3.04
N GLY A 353 -8.43 8.22 4.22
CA GLY A 353 -8.28 8.92 5.50
C GLY A 353 -6.88 8.83 6.12
N ASP A 354 -6.20 7.70 5.97
CA ASP A 354 -4.83 7.51 6.47
C ASP A 354 -4.03 6.69 5.46
N ALA A 355 -2.87 7.21 5.06
CA ALA A 355 -1.93 6.49 4.21
C ALA A 355 -0.49 6.66 4.69
N ALA A 356 0.30 5.63 4.45
CA ALA A 356 1.74 5.65 4.66
C ALA A 356 2.40 4.81 3.57
N LEU A 357 3.16 5.47 2.70
CA LEU A 357 3.82 4.85 1.54
C LEU A 357 5.20 5.48 1.31
N LEU A 358 5.98 4.90 0.39
CA LEU A 358 7.18 5.57 -0.11
C LEU A 358 6.80 6.45 -1.30
N ALA A 359 7.32 7.68 -1.33
CA ALA A 359 7.08 8.60 -2.43
C ALA A 359 7.52 7.97 -3.78
N PRO A 360 6.63 7.81 -4.77
CA PRO A 360 6.95 7.10 -6.01
C PRO A 360 7.87 7.90 -6.94
N ALA A 361 7.91 9.22 -6.77
CA ALA A 361 8.71 10.15 -7.53
C ALA A 361 9.20 11.29 -6.62
N SER A 362 10.08 12.15 -7.15
CA SER A 362 10.48 13.40 -6.48
C SER A 362 9.63 14.57 -6.98
N GLY A 363 9.23 15.47 -6.08
CA GLY A 363 8.46 16.66 -6.44
C GLY A 363 7.49 17.12 -5.36
N PRO A 364 6.68 18.15 -5.65
CA PRO A 364 5.60 18.55 -4.75
C PRO A 364 4.54 17.45 -4.65
N VAL A 365 3.98 17.30 -3.46
CA VAL A 365 2.78 16.48 -3.24
C VAL A 365 1.56 17.32 -3.59
N GLU A 366 0.72 16.82 -4.49
CA GLU A 366 -0.56 17.42 -4.83
C GLU A 366 -1.70 16.50 -4.39
N LEU A 367 -2.84 17.08 -4.02
CA LEU A 367 -4.01 16.40 -3.45
C LEU A 367 -5.26 16.70 -4.28
N VAL A 368 -6.17 15.74 -4.37
CA VAL A 368 -7.46 15.91 -5.05
C VAL A 368 -8.54 15.02 -4.45
N ILE A 369 -9.78 15.51 -4.42
CA ILE A 369 -10.95 14.65 -4.23
C ILE A 369 -11.34 14.10 -5.60
N ASN A 370 -11.38 12.77 -5.74
CA ASN A 370 -11.75 12.12 -6.98
C ASN A 370 -13.25 12.30 -7.27
N THR A 371 -13.63 13.45 -7.79
CA THR A 371 -15.02 13.77 -8.14
C THR A 371 -15.10 14.30 -9.56
N THR A 372 -16.32 14.48 -10.07
CA THR A 372 -16.52 15.24 -11.32
C THR A 372 -16.19 16.71 -11.06
N ARG A 373 -15.80 17.45 -12.10
CA ARG A 373 -15.32 18.84 -11.98
C ARG A 373 -16.26 19.80 -11.23
N THR A 374 -17.53 19.44 -11.06
CA THR A 374 -18.51 20.26 -10.34
C THR A 374 -19.21 19.53 -9.19
N CYS A 375 -19.01 18.21 -9.05
CA CYS A 375 -19.70 17.32 -8.08
C CYS A 375 -21.24 17.56 -7.98
N GLY A 376 -21.86 18.26 -8.94
CA GLY A 376 -23.27 18.65 -8.86
C GLY A 376 -23.67 19.54 -7.67
N GLY A 377 -22.75 20.28 -7.05
CA GLY A 377 -23.06 21.13 -5.89
C GLY A 377 -22.73 20.50 -4.53
N CYS A 378 -21.73 19.64 -4.48
CA CYS A 378 -21.16 19.17 -3.22
C CYS A 378 -20.59 20.35 -2.41
N THR A 379 -20.70 20.23 -1.09
CA THR A 379 -20.17 21.16 -0.09
C THR A 379 -19.30 20.39 0.91
N GLY A 380 -18.56 21.10 1.75
CA GLY A 380 -17.57 20.52 2.66
C GLY A 380 -16.16 20.49 2.08
N SER A 381 -15.23 19.87 2.81
CA SER A 381 -13.84 19.69 2.42
C SER A 381 -13.20 18.58 3.25
N PHE A 382 -12.06 18.08 2.76
CA PHE A 382 -11.17 17.27 3.57
C PHE A 382 -10.04 18.12 4.11
N GLU A 383 -9.79 18.06 5.42
CA GLU A 383 -8.63 18.65 6.07
C GLU A 383 -7.51 17.64 6.06
N VAL A 384 -6.44 17.92 5.31
CA VAL A 384 -5.36 16.97 5.01
C VAL A 384 -4.04 17.47 5.57
N ILE A 385 -3.34 16.59 6.29
CA ILE A 385 -1.98 16.80 6.79
C ILE A 385 -1.07 15.83 6.04
N VAL A 386 -0.06 16.38 5.38
CA VAL A 386 1.02 15.62 4.74
C VAL A 386 2.28 15.74 5.59
N THR A 387 2.90 14.62 5.91
CA THR A 387 4.15 14.54 6.66
C THR A 387 5.17 13.77 5.83
N ALA A 388 6.33 14.37 5.59
CA ALA A 388 7.46 13.81 4.86
C ALA A 388 8.77 14.41 5.42
N PRO A 389 9.95 13.79 5.15
CA PRO A 389 11.29 14.26 5.58
C PRO A 389 11.66 15.69 5.16
#